data_AF-A0A1V5MES9-F1
#
_entry.id   AF-A0A1V5MES9-F1
#
_cell.length_a   1.000
_cell.length_b   1.000
_cell.length_c   1.000
_cell.angle_alpha   90.00
_cell.angle_beta   90.00
_cell.angle_gamma   90.00
#
_symmetry.space_group_name_H-M   'P 1'
#
loop_
_entity.id
_entity.type
_entity.pdbx_description
1 polymer ?
#
loop_
_entity_poly.entity_id
_entity_poly.type
_entity_poly.pdbx_seq_one_letter_code
_entity_poly.pdbx_strand_id
1 'polypeptide(L)'
;MDEFLEEFPAVSVRQVIAWPSEVPVIDWDLLRRRLRLDAAVSGSGRFRPGGRAGELVMREFLRDKLARYPVDRNDPNADVQSNLSPYLHSGQISAQRVALETLEAGRASKASEIFLEELVTRRELAENYCFYNAAYDRPEGFPEWARRSLEKHRSDRRRYLYRRPELEAGETHDRIWNTAQRQLAGLGKLHGYLRMYWAKKILEWSPDPARAQAEAVYLNDRYALDGRDPNGYAGIAWSIGGVHDRPWFERPVYGQIRYMNESGCRRKFDVDRYLASGPAGSDPDSGRVETSTRDGRRIR
;
A
#
# COMPACT_ATOMS: atom_id res chain seq x y z
N MET A 1 9.07 11.91 -22.59
CA MET A 1 9.24 10.45 -22.46
C MET A 1 10.00 9.93 -23.67
N ASP A 2 9.58 10.30 -24.89
CA ASP A 2 10.20 9.93 -26.16
C ASP A 2 11.71 10.24 -26.30
N GLU A 3 12.25 11.18 -25.52
CA GLU A 3 13.69 11.50 -25.51
C GLU A 3 14.55 10.55 -24.65
N PHE A 4 13.97 9.93 -23.62
CA PHE A 4 14.73 9.15 -22.62
C PHE A 4 14.30 7.69 -22.50
N LEU A 5 13.14 7.34 -23.05
CA LEU A 5 12.61 5.98 -23.02
C LEU A 5 13.01 5.24 -24.29
N GLU A 6 14.08 4.45 -24.19
CA GLU A 6 14.62 3.65 -25.30
C GLU A 6 14.33 2.16 -25.10
N GLU A 7 14.34 1.39 -26.19
CA GLU A 7 14.23 -0.07 -26.15
C GLU A 7 15.54 -0.70 -25.66
N PHE A 8 15.44 -1.86 -25.00
CA PHE A 8 16.61 -2.61 -24.58
C PHE A 8 17.42 -3.09 -25.79
N PRO A 9 18.76 -3.01 -25.73
CA PRO A 9 19.60 -3.49 -26.82
C PRO A 9 19.38 -4.98 -27.05
N ALA A 10 19.14 -5.36 -28.30
CA ALA A 10 19.02 -6.76 -28.67
C ALA A 10 20.35 -7.48 -28.40
N VAL A 11 20.30 -8.55 -27.59
CA VAL A 11 21.47 -9.41 -27.38
C VAL A 11 21.58 -10.34 -28.59
N SER A 12 22.27 -9.87 -29.63
CA SER A 12 22.45 -10.59 -30.90
C SER A 12 23.58 -11.63 -30.86
N VAL A 13 24.48 -11.52 -29.89
CA VAL A 13 25.63 -12.42 -29.75
C VAL A 13 25.40 -13.38 -28.60
N ARG A 14 25.41 -14.68 -28.90
CA ARG A 14 25.40 -15.72 -27.88
C ARG A 14 26.74 -15.65 -27.13
N GLN A 15 26.70 -15.61 -25.79
CA GLN A 15 27.90 -15.65 -24.95
C GLN A 15 28.77 -16.86 -25.34
N VAL A 16 29.92 -16.61 -25.96
CA VAL A 16 30.85 -17.67 -26.42
C VAL A 16 31.88 -18.05 -25.35
N ILE A 17 32.05 -17.20 -24.34
CA ILE A 17 32.94 -17.45 -23.20
C ILE A 17 32.18 -18.25 -22.16
N ALA A 18 32.59 -19.50 -21.95
CA ALA A 18 32.11 -20.32 -20.85
C ALA A 18 32.67 -19.77 -19.52
N TRP A 19 31.87 -19.86 -18.45
CA TRP A 19 32.36 -19.56 -17.11
C TRP A 19 33.54 -20.49 -16.78
N PRO A 20 34.71 -19.99 -16.35
CA PRO A 20 35.95 -20.77 -16.28
C PRO A 20 36.02 -21.73 -15.08
N SER A 21 34.91 -21.99 -14.40
CA SER A 21 34.88 -22.74 -13.14
C SER A 21 33.61 -23.57 -13.00
N GLU A 22 33.66 -24.60 -12.17
CA GLU A 22 32.48 -25.36 -11.81
C GLU A 22 31.47 -24.46 -11.09
N VAL A 23 30.21 -24.56 -11.50
CA VAL A 23 29.10 -23.90 -10.79
C VAL A 23 28.68 -24.85 -9.67
N PRO A 24 28.81 -24.46 -8.39
CA PRO A 24 28.44 -25.32 -7.28
C PRO A 24 26.94 -25.63 -7.33
N VAL A 25 26.58 -26.88 -7.01
CA VAL A 25 25.17 -27.25 -6.81
C VAL A 25 24.64 -26.48 -5.61
N ILE A 26 23.57 -25.71 -5.81
CA ILE A 26 22.94 -24.94 -4.74
C ILE A 26 21.98 -25.85 -3.96
N ASP A 27 22.25 -26.07 -2.68
CA ASP A 27 21.31 -26.72 -1.76
C ASP A 27 20.24 -25.73 -1.30
N TRP A 28 19.14 -25.69 -2.06
CA TRP A 28 18.01 -24.80 -1.79
C TRP A 28 17.30 -25.12 -0.46
N ASP A 29 17.32 -26.36 0.00
CA ASP A 29 16.64 -26.75 1.23
C ASP A 29 17.46 -26.35 2.45
N LEU A 30 18.78 -26.47 2.39
CA LEU A 30 19.67 -25.92 3.42
C LEU A 30 19.54 -24.39 3.50
N LEU A 31 19.51 -23.70 2.36
CA LEU A 31 19.30 -22.25 2.34
C LEU A 31 17.98 -21.86 3.01
N ARG A 32 16.87 -22.52 2.65
CA ARG A 32 15.56 -22.27 3.27
C ARG A 32 15.57 -22.49 4.79
N ARG A 33 16.20 -23.57 5.27
CA ARG A 33 16.33 -23.85 6.71
C ARG A 33 17.20 -22.83 7.47
N ARG A 34 18.14 -22.16 6.77
CA ARG A 34 19.02 -21.15 7.37
C ARG A 34 18.41 -19.75 7.41
N LEU A 35 17.38 -19.48 6.61
CA LEU A 35 16.67 -18.19 6.64
C LEU A 35 15.89 -18.05 7.94
N ARG A 36 16.07 -16.91 8.62
CA ARG A 36 15.27 -16.51 9.78
C ARG A 36 14.05 -15.75 9.26
N LEU A 37 12.99 -16.50 8.96
CA LEU A 37 11.72 -15.95 8.47
C LEU A 37 10.74 -15.77 9.62
N ASP A 38 9.89 -14.77 9.51
CA ASP A 38 8.74 -14.63 10.39
C ASP A 38 7.67 -15.65 10.01
N ALA A 39 7.59 -16.74 10.76
CA ALA A 39 6.64 -17.82 10.52
C ALA A 39 5.17 -17.41 10.78
N ALA A 40 4.92 -16.26 11.43
CA ALA A 40 3.56 -15.77 11.65
C ALA A 40 2.97 -15.10 10.38
N VAL A 41 3.79 -14.78 9.38
CA VAL A 41 3.34 -14.20 8.11
C VAL A 41 3.23 -15.30 7.06
N SER A 42 2.00 -15.63 6.68
CA SER A 42 1.74 -16.61 5.62
C SER A 42 2.05 -16.03 4.23
N GLY A 43 2.49 -16.89 3.30
CA GLY A 43 2.58 -16.50 1.90
C GLY A 43 1.20 -16.14 1.32
N SER A 44 1.14 -15.10 0.48
CA SER A 44 -0.14 -14.56 0.00
C SER A 44 -0.98 -15.54 -0.84
N GLY A 45 -0.34 -16.53 -1.49
CA GLY A 45 -0.96 -17.44 -2.46
C GLY A 45 -1.48 -16.77 -3.75
N ARG A 46 -1.72 -15.46 -3.72
CA ARG A 46 -2.29 -14.64 -4.80
C ARG A 46 -1.28 -14.30 -5.90
N PHE A 47 -0.02 -14.09 -5.54
CA PHE A 47 1.02 -13.65 -6.47
C PHE A 47 2.04 -14.75 -6.71
N ARG A 48 1.99 -15.38 -7.89
CA ARG A 48 3.05 -16.30 -8.30
C ARG A 48 4.31 -15.48 -8.62
N PRO A 49 5.49 -15.79 -8.02
CA PRO A 49 6.72 -15.04 -8.28
C PRO A 49 7.37 -15.41 -9.62
N GLY A 50 8.30 -14.57 -10.07
CA GLY A 50 9.17 -14.78 -11.23
C GLY A 50 8.80 -13.90 -12.42
N GLY A 51 9.79 -13.59 -13.26
CA GLY A 51 9.61 -12.62 -14.37
C GLY A 51 8.54 -13.02 -15.38
N ARG A 52 8.41 -14.31 -15.68
CA ARG A 52 7.31 -14.82 -16.53
C ARG A 52 5.92 -14.55 -15.94
N ALA A 53 5.78 -14.64 -14.61
CA ALA A 53 4.50 -14.34 -13.96
C ALA A 53 4.21 -12.83 -13.98
N GLY A 54 5.23 -11.99 -13.72
CA GLY A 54 5.11 -10.53 -13.83
C GLY A 54 4.73 -10.08 -15.25
N GLU A 55 5.30 -10.69 -16.28
CA GLU A 55 4.96 -10.42 -17.67
C GLU A 55 3.52 -10.80 -18.01
N LEU A 56 3.03 -11.94 -17.52
CA LEU A 56 1.63 -12.35 -17.70
C LEU A 56 0.67 -11.35 -17.03
N VAL A 57 0.98 -10.90 -15.82
CA VAL A 57 0.20 -9.88 -15.09
C VAL A 57 0.21 -8.54 -15.84
N MET A 58 1.35 -8.13 -16.39
CA MET A 58 1.44 -6.93 -17.23
C MET A 58 0.54 -7.04 -18.46
N ARG A 59 0.63 -8.14 -19.21
CA ARG A 59 -0.16 -8.35 -20.43
C ARG A 59 -1.67 -8.40 -20.13
N GLU A 60 -2.07 -9.04 -19.03
CA GLU A 60 -3.46 -9.03 -18.56
C GLU A 60 -3.93 -7.60 -18.27
N PHE A 61 -3.13 -6.82 -17.54
CA PHE A 61 -3.47 -5.43 -17.23
C PHE A 61 -3.63 -4.59 -18.49
N LEU A 62 -2.67 -4.63 -19.42
CA LEU A 62 -2.69 -3.85 -20.65
C LEU A 62 -3.89 -4.22 -21.53
N ARG A 63 -4.22 -5.51 -21.63
CA ARG A 63 -5.34 -6.01 -22.45
C ARG A 63 -6.70 -5.73 -21.82
N ASP A 64 -6.88 -6.04 -20.54
CA ASP A 64 -8.21 -6.17 -19.94
C ASP A 64 -8.59 -5.02 -19.00
N LYS A 65 -7.60 -4.29 -18.46
CA LYS A 65 -7.81 -3.37 -17.32
C LYS A 65 -7.42 -1.92 -17.62
N LEU A 66 -6.41 -1.69 -18.46
CA LEU A 66 -5.85 -0.36 -18.73
C LEU A 66 -6.92 0.65 -19.16
N ALA A 67 -7.82 0.27 -20.08
CA ALA A 67 -8.89 1.15 -20.57
C ALA A 67 -9.79 1.71 -19.45
N ARG A 68 -10.01 0.93 -18.38
CA ARG A 68 -10.85 1.32 -17.23
C ARG A 68 -10.05 1.99 -16.11
N TYR A 69 -8.72 1.88 -16.13
CA TYR A 69 -7.84 2.40 -15.09
C TYR A 69 -8.08 3.88 -14.75
N PRO A 70 -8.27 4.82 -15.71
CA PRO A 70 -8.54 6.23 -15.40
C PRO A 70 -9.73 6.47 -14.47
N VAL A 71 -10.81 5.70 -14.67
CA VAL A 71 -12.09 5.91 -14.00
C VAL A 71 -12.13 5.11 -12.70
N ASP A 72 -11.71 3.86 -12.76
CA ASP A 72 -12.01 2.87 -11.72
C ASP A 72 -10.85 2.63 -10.74
N ARG A 73 -9.63 3.17 -10.97
CA ARG A 73 -8.44 2.86 -10.12
C ARG A 73 -8.55 3.19 -8.64
N ASN A 74 -9.55 3.99 -8.26
CA ASN A 74 -9.82 4.37 -6.88
C ASN A 74 -10.94 3.54 -6.24
N ASP A 75 -11.62 2.67 -7.00
CA ASP A 75 -12.61 1.73 -6.47
C ASP A 75 -11.94 0.39 -6.14
N PRO A 76 -11.79 0.03 -4.85
CA PRO A 76 -11.22 -1.25 -4.44
C PRO A 76 -12.03 -2.47 -4.89
N ASN A 77 -13.28 -2.30 -5.32
CA ASN A 77 -14.14 -3.40 -5.81
C ASN A 77 -13.94 -3.72 -7.30
N ALA A 78 -13.21 -2.87 -8.05
CA ALA A 78 -13.20 -2.93 -9.52
C ALA A 78 -12.10 -3.82 -10.12
N ASP A 79 -11.09 -4.23 -9.33
CA ASP A 79 -9.87 -4.96 -9.76
C ASP A 79 -9.26 -4.43 -11.09
N VAL A 80 -9.09 -3.11 -11.19
CA VAL A 80 -8.52 -2.48 -12.40
C VAL A 80 -7.06 -2.05 -12.22
N GLN A 81 -6.46 -2.20 -11.03
CA GLN A 81 -5.05 -1.90 -10.84
C GLN A 81 -4.16 -2.93 -11.55
N SER A 82 -2.96 -2.52 -11.95
CA SER A 82 -2.04 -3.41 -12.69
C SER A 82 -1.58 -4.62 -11.90
N ASN A 83 -1.63 -4.56 -10.56
CA ASN A 83 -1.12 -5.62 -9.69
C ASN A 83 0.38 -5.92 -9.89
N LEU A 84 1.13 -4.99 -10.50
CA LEU A 84 2.55 -5.14 -10.82
C LEU A 84 3.50 -4.81 -9.66
N SER A 85 3.04 -4.15 -8.60
CA SER A 85 3.92 -3.66 -7.54
C SER A 85 4.78 -4.74 -6.86
N PRO A 86 4.31 -5.99 -6.58
CA PRO A 86 5.19 -7.04 -6.05
C PRO A 86 6.33 -7.43 -6.99
N TYR A 87 6.08 -7.38 -8.30
CA TYR A 87 7.04 -7.75 -9.33
C TYR A 87 8.05 -6.64 -9.60
N LEU A 88 7.59 -5.39 -9.59
CA LEU A 88 8.42 -4.20 -9.72
C LEU A 88 9.38 -4.08 -8.53
N HIS A 89 8.86 -4.20 -7.31
CA HIS A 89 9.65 -4.15 -6.07
C HIS A 89 10.80 -5.17 -6.06
N SER A 90 10.51 -6.40 -6.48
CA SER A 90 11.50 -7.49 -6.47
C SER A 90 12.38 -7.55 -7.73
N GLY A 91 12.28 -6.57 -8.64
CA GLY A 91 13.04 -6.55 -9.89
C GLY A 91 12.70 -7.70 -10.85
N GLN A 92 11.55 -8.35 -10.66
CA GLN A 92 11.11 -9.46 -11.53
C GLN A 92 10.58 -8.97 -12.86
N ILE A 93 10.18 -7.69 -12.94
CA ILE A 93 9.85 -7.01 -14.20
C ILE A 93 10.43 -5.59 -14.16
N SER A 94 10.98 -5.13 -15.28
CA SER A 94 11.51 -3.78 -15.41
C SER A 94 10.38 -2.76 -15.58
N ALA A 95 10.42 -1.66 -14.82
CA ALA A 95 9.50 -0.54 -15.00
C ALA A 95 9.60 0.08 -16.41
N GLN A 96 10.81 0.12 -16.98
CA GLN A 96 11.04 0.58 -18.35
C GLN A 96 10.34 -0.31 -19.38
N ARG A 97 10.41 -1.65 -19.22
CA ARG A 97 9.66 -2.58 -20.07
C ARG A 97 8.16 -2.31 -19.97
N VAL A 98 7.63 -2.18 -18.76
CA VAL A 98 6.20 -1.89 -18.56
C VAL A 98 5.80 -0.56 -19.23
N ALA A 99 6.65 0.46 -19.17
CA ALA A 99 6.40 1.74 -19.82
C ALA A 99 6.36 1.64 -21.35
N LEU A 100 7.33 0.96 -21.96
CA LEU A 100 7.38 0.70 -23.42
C LEU A 100 6.12 -0.02 -23.89
N GLU A 101 5.75 -1.11 -23.23
CA GLU A 101 4.58 -1.93 -23.59
C GLU A 101 3.26 -1.16 -23.40
N THR A 102 3.20 -0.27 -22.41
CA THR A 102 2.04 0.62 -22.21
C THR A 102 1.88 1.60 -23.38
N LEU A 103 3.00 2.14 -23.89
CA LEU A 103 2.99 3.04 -25.05
C LEU A 103 2.63 2.29 -26.33
N GLU A 104 3.06 1.04 -26.49
CA GLU A 104 2.66 0.22 -27.63
C GLU A 104 1.18 -0.17 -27.59
N ALA A 105 0.68 -0.60 -26.42
CA ALA A 105 -0.72 -1.03 -26.26
C ALA A 105 -1.75 0.09 -26.40
N GLY A 106 -1.37 1.34 -26.15
CA GLY A 106 -2.30 2.46 -26.10
C GLY A 106 -1.63 3.82 -26.26
N ARG A 107 -0.83 4.00 -27.31
CA ARG A 107 -0.05 5.22 -27.55
C ARG A 107 -0.94 6.47 -27.44
N ALA A 108 -0.54 7.41 -26.57
CA ALA A 108 -1.25 8.66 -26.31
C ALA A 108 -2.72 8.51 -25.84
N SER A 109 -3.10 7.35 -25.30
CA SER A 109 -4.39 7.22 -24.63
C SER A 109 -4.37 7.88 -23.24
N LYS A 110 -5.51 8.41 -22.80
CA LYS A 110 -5.62 8.97 -21.45
C LYS A 110 -5.31 7.94 -20.36
N ALA A 111 -5.62 6.68 -20.64
CA ALA A 111 -5.29 5.55 -19.78
C ALA A 111 -3.78 5.36 -19.61
N SER A 112 -3.04 5.33 -20.72
CA SER A 112 -1.58 5.22 -20.71
C SER A 112 -0.93 6.39 -20.01
N GLU A 113 -1.38 7.63 -20.26
CA GLU A 113 -0.86 8.82 -19.54
C GLU A 113 -1.00 8.70 -18.02
N ILE A 114 -2.20 8.35 -17.54
CA ILE A 114 -2.49 8.24 -16.10
C ILE A 114 -1.72 7.07 -15.48
N PHE A 115 -1.56 5.96 -16.19
CA PHE A 115 -0.78 4.83 -15.69
C PHE A 115 0.73 5.14 -15.66
N LEU A 116 1.27 5.77 -16.70
CA LEU A 116 2.68 6.14 -16.79
C LEU A 116 3.07 7.21 -15.76
N GLU A 117 2.17 8.15 -15.43
CA GLU A 117 2.38 9.08 -14.32
C GLU A 117 2.61 8.34 -12.99
N GLU A 118 1.84 7.29 -12.70
CA GLU A 118 2.02 6.49 -11.49
C GLU A 118 3.27 5.59 -11.57
N LEU A 119 3.53 4.97 -12.72
CA LEU A 119 4.64 4.02 -12.92
C LEU A 119 6.02 4.69 -12.99
N VAL A 120 6.10 5.88 -13.60
CA VAL A 120 7.36 6.60 -13.84
C VAL A 120 7.46 7.73 -12.84
N THR A 121 6.63 8.77 -12.98
CA THR A 121 6.74 9.99 -12.16
C THR A 121 6.64 9.69 -10.67
N ARG A 122 5.57 9.02 -10.22
CA ARG A 122 5.35 8.78 -8.78
C ARG A 122 6.36 7.80 -8.21
N ARG A 123 6.69 6.74 -8.95
CA ARG A 123 7.67 5.73 -8.54
C ARG A 123 9.07 6.32 -8.37
N GLU A 124 9.54 7.06 -9.37
CA GLU A 124 10.89 7.63 -9.35
C GLU A 124 10.99 8.86 -8.45
N LEU A 125 9.88 9.59 -8.24
CA LEU A 125 9.80 10.61 -7.21
C LEU A 125 9.93 10.02 -5.80
N ALA A 126 9.48 8.79 -5.56
CA ALA A 126 9.69 8.11 -4.29
C ALA A 126 11.16 7.72 -4.07
N GLU A 127 11.85 7.25 -5.13
CA GLU A 127 13.29 7.01 -5.12
C GLU A 127 14.05 8.32 -4.86
N ASN A 128 13.68 9.41 -5.56
CA ASN A 128 14.24 10.74 -5.34
C ASN A 128 14.13 11.18 -3.88
N TYR A 129 12.94 11.03 -3.28
CA TYR A 129 12.71 11.37 -1.87
C TYR A 129 13.64 10.60 -0.94
N CYS A 130 13.71 9.27 -1.07
CA CYS A 130 14.55 8.45 -0.19
C CYS A 130 16.05 8.67 -0.43
N PHE A 131 16.45 8.99 -1.67
CA PHE A 131 17.83 9.27 -2.02
C PHE A 131 18.32 10.60 -1.45
N TYR A 132 17.53 11.67 -1.58
CA TYR A 132 17.93 13.02 -1.17
C TYR A 132 17.54 13.38 0.27
N ASN A 133 16.75 12.56 0.96
CA ASN A 133 16.31 12.81 2.33
C ASN A 133 16.71 11.65 3.25
N ALA A 134 17.80 11.81 4.01
CA ALA A 134 18.26 10.81 4.96
C ALA A 134 17.27 10.51 6.11
N ALA A 135 16.24 11.35 6.30
CA ALA A 135 15.19 11.17 7.28
C ALA A 135 13.85 10.76 6.63
N TYR A 136 13.87 10.08 5.47
CA TYR A 136 12.67 9.68 4.72
C TYR A 136 11.66 8.85 5.52
N ASP A 137 12.11 8.16 6.58
CA ASP A 137 11.31 7.31 7.45
C ASP A 137 11.00 7.94 8.82
N ARG A 138 11.27 9.24 8.99
CA ARG A 138 11.02 9.99 10.23
C ARG A 138 10.33 11.33 9.98
N PRO A 139 9.68 11.95 10.99
CA PRO A 139 8.97 13.21 10.80
C PRO A 139 9.85 14.37 10.36
N GLU A 140 11.16 14.32 10.64
CA GLU A 140 12.13 15.32 10.16
C GLU A 140 12.16 15.40 8.63
N GLY A 141 11.81 14.31 7.95
CA GLY A 141 11.69 14.25 6.50
C GLY A 141 10.42 14.90 5.93
N PHE A 142 9.50 15.38 6.77
CA PHE A 142 8.29 16.09 6.33
C PHE A 142 8.59 17.55 5.96
N PRO A 143 7.83 18.15 5.02
CA PRO A 143 7.96 19.57 4.70
C PRO A 143 7.67 20.45 5.92
N GLU A 144 8.32 21.62 5.99
CA GLU A 144 8.24 22.55 7.12
C GLU A 144 6.79 22.92 7.47
N TRP A 145 5.93 23.16 6.47
CA TRP A 145 4.52 23.50 6.69
C TRP A 145 3.77 22.39 7.44
N ALA A 146 4.07 21.13 7.13
CA ALA A 146 3.42 19.98 7.74
C ALA A 146 3.94 19.78 9.17
N ARG A 147 5.27 19.87 9.38
CA ARG A 147 5.86 19.77 10.73
C ARG A 147 5.27 20.82 11.67
N ARG A 148 5.20 22.08 11.24
CA ARG A 148 4.61 23.17 12.05
C ARG A 148 3.12 22.94 12.32
N SER A 149 2.38 22.50 11.33
CA SER A 149 0.95 22.24 11.49
C SER A 149 0.69 21.08 12.45
N LEU A 150 1.40 19.96 12.30
CA LEU A 150 1.29 18.82 13.20
C LEU A 150 1.73 19.17 14.63
N GLU A 151 2.77 19.97 14.80
CA GLU A 151 3.23 20.42 16.12
C GLU A 151 2.17 21.28 16.83
N LYS A 152 1.54 22.21 16.10
CA LYS A 152 0.43 23.03 16.64
C LYS A 152 -0.71 22.17 17.21
N HIS A 153 -0.94 21.00 16.61
CA HIS A 153 -2.00 20.06 17.00
C HIS A 153 -1.50 18.92 17.91
N ARG A 154 -0.26 18.98 18.40
CA ARG A 154 0.34 17.93 19.25
C ARG A 154 -0.48 17.67 20.52
N SER A 155 -1.12 18.68 21.08
CA SER A 155 -1.89 18.59 22.33
C SER A 155 -3.38 18.26 22.14
N ASP A 156 -3.85 18.11 20.90
CA ASP A 156 -5.25 17.82 20.63
C ASP A 156 -5.67 16.46 21.21
N ARG A 157 -6.88 16.36 21.76
CA ARG A 157 -7.35 15.06 22.28
C ARG A 157 -7.61 14.09 21.13
N ARG A 158 -6.93 12.95 21.11
CA ARG A 158 -7.22 11.84 20.19
C ARG A 158 -8.47 11.11 20.70
N ARG A 159 -9.43 10.85 19.80
CA ARG A 159 -10.66 10.12 20.17
C ARG A 159 -10.37 8.64 20.48
N TYR A 160 -9.40 8.07 19.77
CA TYR A 160 -8.96 6.69 19.94
C TYR A 160 -7.43 6.64 19.93
N LEU A 161 -6.86 5.69 20.66
CA LEU A 161 -5.44 5.39 20.66
C LEU A 161 -5.29 3.87 20.62
N TYR A 162 -4.70 3.35 19.54
CA TYR A 162 -4.48 1.92 19.40
C TYR A 162 -3.01 1.57 19.58
N ARG A 163 -2.75 0.43 20.21
CA ARG A 163 -1.40 -0.15 20.22
C ARG A 163 -1.18 -0.96 18.94
N ARG A 164 0.09 -1.23 18.66
CA ARG A 164 0.49 -2.03 17.50
C ARG A 164 -0.28 -3.35 17.37
N PRO A 165 -0.47 -4.19 18.40
CA PRO A 165 -1.17 -5.46 18.22
C PRO A 165 -2.64 -5.28 17.77
N GLU A 166 -3.31 -4.23 18.25
CA GLU A 166 -4.70 -3.90 17.89
C GLU A 166 -4.77 -3.41 16.43
N LEU A 167 -3.82 -2.56 16.03
CA LEU A 167 -3.67 -2.15 14.63
C LEU A 167 -3.33 -3.35 13.74
N GLU A 168 -2.38 -4.18 14.12
CA GLU A 168 -1.89 -5.32 13.35
C GLU A 168 -2.99 -6.36 13.07
N ALA A 169 -3.81 -6.66 14.09
CA ALA A 169 -4.95 -7.58 14.00
C ALA A 169 -6.17 -6.99 13.25
N GLY A 170 -6.18 -5.68 12.99
CA GLY A 170 -7.34 -5.01 12.42
C GLY A 170 -8.51 -4.98 13.42
N GLU A 171 -8.26 -4.54 14.64
CA GLU A 171 -9.23 -4.50 15.75
C GLU A 171 -9.51 -3.07 16.20
N THR A 172 -9.90 -2.23 15.25
CA THR A 172 -10.33 -0.86 15.50
C THR A 172 -11.85 -0.74 15.44
N HIS A 173 -12.38 0.41 15.86
CA HIS A 173 -13.79 0.77 15.65
C HIS A 173 -14.17 0.92 14.16
N ASP A 174 -13.20 1.05 13.25
CA ASP A 174 -13.44 1.33 11.84
C ASP A 174 -13.36 0.05 11.00
N ARG A 175 -14.51 -0.37 10.48
CA ARG A 175 -14.62 -1.62 9.70
C ARG A 175 -13.90 -1.54 8.36
N ILE A 176 -13.82 -0.36 7.71
CA ILE A 176 -13.08 -0.20 6.46
C ILE A 176 -11.58 -0.40 6.73
N TRP A 177 -11.08 0.22 7.80
CA TRP A 177 -9.69 0.10 8.20
C TRP A 177 -9.31 -1.33 8.58
N ASN A 178 -10.15 -2.00 9.39
CA ASN A 178 -9.93 -3.39 9.78
C ASN A 178 -9.89 -4.33 8.57
N THR A 179 -10.81 -4.14 7.62
CA THR A 179 -10.85 -4.92 6.38
C THR A 179 -9.59 -4.68 5.54
N ALA A 180 -9.17 -3.43 5.41
CA ALA A 180 -7.94 -3.07 4.70
C ALA A 180 -6.69 -3.70 5.33
N GLN A 181 -6.56 -3.62 6.66
CA GLN A 181 -5.45 -4.22 7.37
C GLN A 181 -5.40 -5.74 7.19
N ARG A 182 -6.54 -6.43 7.30
CA ARG A 182 -6.60 -7.90 7.12
C ARG A 182 -6.34 -8.30 5.68
N GLN A 183 -6.77 -7.50 4.70
CA GLN A 183 -6.39 -7.71 3.30
C GLN A 183 -4.88 -7.54 3.09
N LEU A 184 -4.26 -6.53 3.71
CA LEU A 184 -2.81 -6.36 3.67
C LEU A 184 -2.11 -7.60 4.24
N ALA A 185 -2.50 -8.04 5.43
CA ALA A 185 -1.89 -9.18 6.11
C ALA A 185 -2.10 -10.52 5.37
N GLY A 186 -3.28 -10.75 4.80
CA GLY A 186 -3.62 -12.00 4.13
C GLY A 186 -3.20 -12.07 2.66
N LEU A 187 -3.31 -10.96 1.92
CA LEU A 187 -3.06 -10.93 0.47
C LEU A 187 -1.67 -10.38 0.12
N GLY A 188 -0.98 -9.76 1.06
CA GLY A 188 0.31 -9.13 0.84
C GLY A 188 0.28 -7.92 -0.09
N LYS A 189 -0.90 -7.38 -0.43
CA LYS A 189 -1.09 -6.17 -1.22
C LYS A 189 -2.35 -5.45 -0.77
N LEU A 190 -2.19 -4.19 -0.38
CA LEU A 190 -3.33 -3.30 -0.12
C LEU A 190 -3.62 -2.41 -1.32
N HIS A 191 -4.90 -2.23 -1.66
CA HIS A 191 -5.36 -1.37 -2.74
C HIS A 191 -4.86 0.07 -2.55
N GLY A 192 -4.37 0.71 -3.62
CA GLY A 192 -3.70 2.02 -3.54
C GLY A 192 -4.53 3.11 -2.84
N TYR A 193 -5.83 3.22 -3.18
CA TYR A 193 -6.73 4.17 -2.52
C TYR A 193 -6.86 3.93 -1.02
N LEU A 194 -6.88 2.66 -0.61
CA LEU A 194 -7.03 2.27 0.78
C LEU A 194 -5.72 2.41 1.56
N ARG A 195 -4.53 2.34 0.93
CA ARG A 195 -3.26 2.67 1.61
C ARG A 195 -3.26 4.10 2.16
N MET A 196 -3.77 5.05 1.36
CA MET A 196 -3.92 6.45 1.77
C MET A 196 -4.85 6.59 2.98
N TYR A 197 -6.02 5.97 2.90
CA TYR A 197 -6.99 5.96 4.00
C TYR A 197 -6.38 5.34 5.26
N TRP A 198 -5.79 4.15 5.11
CA TRP A 198 -5.19 3.36 6.17
C TRP A 198 -4.10 4.12 6.93
N ALA A 199 -3.13 4.71 6.22
CA ALA A 199 -2.05 5.46 6.85
C ALA A 199 -2.54 6.75 7.53
N LYS A 200 -3.53 7.43 6.94
CA LYS A 200 -4.15 8.63 7.55
C LYS A 200 -4.90 8.33 8.83
N LYS A 201 -5.48 7.14 8.96
CA LYS A 201 -6.12 6.72 10.22
C LYS A 201 -5.12 6.33 11.30
N ILE A 202 -3.98 5.78 10.92
CA ILE A 202 -2.87 5.55 11.88
C ILE A 202 -2.43 6.88 12.51
N LEU A 203 -2.33 7.97 11.73
CA LEU A 203 -2.09 9.32 12.28
C LEU A 203 -3.18 9.75 13.28
N GLU A 204 -4.46 9.56 12.93
CA GLU A 204 -5.59 9.95 13.78
C GLU A 204 -5.63 9.22 15.12
N TRP A 205 -5.12 7.97 15.16
CA TRP A 205 -5.23 7.06 16.29
C TRP A 205 -3.89 6.77 16.96
N SER A 206 -2.88 7.60 16.71
CA SER A 206 -1.56 7.53 17.34
C SER A 206 -1.35 8.72 18.28
N PRO A 207 -0.49 8.56 19.31
CA PRO A 207 -0.20 9.65 20.25
C PRO A 207 0.51 10.82 19.56
N ASP A 208 1.30 10.58 18.51
CA ASP A 208 2.03 11.60 17.78
C ASP A 208 2.40 11.12 16.36
N PRO A 209 2.83 12.04 15.47
CA PRO A 209 3.19 11.69 14.09
C PRO A 209 4.39 10.73 13.97
N ALA A 210 5.35 10.77 14.91
CA ALA A 210 6.50 9.87 14.88
C ALA A 210 6.06 8.44 15.15
N ARG A 211 5.19 8.24 16.15
CA ARG A 211 4.59 6.94 16.42
C ARG A 211 3.73 6.48 15.25
N ALA A 212 2.93 7.37 14.67
CA ALA A 212 2.10 7.04 13.52
C ALA A 212 2.92 6.53 12.33
N GLN A 213 4.00 7.24 11.98
CA GLN A 213 4.89 6.85 10.89
C GLN A 213 5.59 5.52 11.18
N ALA A 214 6.10 5.33 12.40
CA ALA A 214 6.76 4.09 12.79
C ALA A 214 5.81 2.87 12.72
N GLU A 215 4.55 3.02 13.14
CA GLU A 215 3.56 1.95 13.04
C GLU A 215 3.15 1.66 11.59
N ALA A 216 2.95 2.71 10.78
CA ALA A 216 2.63 2.55 9.36
C ALA A 216 3.78 1.87 8.60
N VAL A 217 5.03 2.26 8.85
CA VAL A 217 6.23 1.63 8.25
C VAL A 217 6.32 0.17 8.68
N TYR A 218 6.20 -0.11 9.99
CA TYR A 218 6.26 -1.48 10.49
C TYR A 218 5.24 -2.40 9.81
N LEU A 219 3.97 -1.99 9.77
CA LEU A 219 2.90 -2.81 9.19
C LEU A 219 3.05 -2.95 7.67
N ASN A 220 3.41 -1.88 6.97
CA ASN A 220 3.67 -1.94 5.52
C ASN A 220 4.82 -2.91 5.21
N ASP A 221 5.94 -2.76 5.91
CA ASP A 221 7.15 -3.55 5.63
C ASP A 221 7.01 -5.00 6.05
N ARG A 222 6.22 -5.28 7.09
CA ARG A 222 5.96 -6.64 7.56
C ARG A 222 5.09 -7.44 6.60
N TYR A 223 4.05 -6.83 6.03
CA TYR A 223 2.99 -7.55 5.32
C TYR A 223 2.95 -7.29 3.81
N ALA A 224 3.36 -6.12 3.33
CA ALA A 224 3.30 -5.83 1.91
C ALA A 224 4.42 -6.55 1.14
N LEU A 225 4.05 -7.26 0.07
CA LEU A 225 5.01 -7.85 -0.88
C LEU A 225 5.78 -6.79 -1.65
N ASP A 226 5.26 -5.56 -1.69
CA ASP A 226 5.89 -4.36 -2.24
C ASP A 226 6.31 -3.35 -1.14
N GLY A 227 6.48 -3.83 0.11
CA GLY A 227 6.98 -3.06 1.24
C GLY A 227 8.51 -3.06 1.33
N ARG A 228 9.09 -2.33 2.31
CA ARG A 228 10.55 -2.06 2.38
C ARG A 228 11.07 -1.42 1.10
N ASP A 229 10.30 -0.47 0.60
CA ASP A 229 10.44 0.11 -0.73
C ASP A 229 10.34 1.64 -0.63
N PRO A 230 11.09 2.41 -1.43
CA PRO A 230 10.95 3.86 -1.49
C PRO A 230 9.50 4.34 -1.66
N ASN A 231 8.69 3.62 -2.43
CA ASN A 231 7.26 3.92 -2.60
C ASN A 231 6.47 3.78 -1.30
N GLY A 232 6.82 2.79 -0.47
CA GLY A 232 6.23 2.61 0.86
C GLY A 232 6.53 3.81 1.76
N TYR A 233 7.81 4.18 1.89
CA TYR A 233 8.22 5.32 2.73
C TYR A 233 7.62 6.64 2.23
N ALA A 234 7.74 6.95 0.94
CA ALA A 234 7.18 8.16 0.35
C ALA A 234 5.64 8.21 0.43
N GLY A 235 4.96 7.08 0.24
CA GLY A 235 3.50 7.00 0.36
C GLY A 235 2.98 7.20 1.79
N ILE A 236 3.72 6.68 2.78
CA ILE A 236 3.43 6.91 4.20
C ILE A 236 3.71 8.37 4.57
N ALA A 237 4.84 8.92 4.15
CA ALA A 237 5.21 10.31 4.38
C ALA A 237 4.24 11.30 3.68
N TRP A 238 3.71 10.95 2.50
CA TRP A 238 2.61 11.68 1.85
C TRP A 238 1.34 11.63 2.70
N SER A 239 1.00 10.45 3.24
CA SER A 239 -0.23 10.24 3.99
C SER A 239 -0.24 10.95 5.34
N ILE A 240 0.86 10.86 6.08
CA ILE A 240 1.00 11.33 7.46
C ILE A 240 1.61 12.73 7.53
N GLY A 241 2.60 13.01 6.69
CA GLY A 241 3.41 14.22 6.72
C GLY A 241 3.24 15.16 5.53
N GLY A 242 2.36 14.85 4.57
CA GLY A 242 2.08 15.74 3.44
C GLY A 242 3.24 15.90 2.45
N VAL A 243 4.23 15.00 2.45
CA VAL A 243 5.30 14.97 1.44
C VAL A 243 4.67 14.85 0.05
N HIS A 244 5.06 15.74 -0.88
CA HIS A 244 4.49 15.82 -2.24
C HIS A 244 2.97 16.11 -2.29
N ASP A 245 2.40 16.64 -1.21
CA ASP A 245 1.05 17.21 -1.18
C ASP A 245 1.11 18.70 -0.82
N ARG A 246 -0.03 19.36 -0.88
CA ARG A 246 -0.23 20.75 -0.44
C ARG A 246 -0.95 20.80 0.91
N PRO A 247 -0.91 21.95 1.62
CA PRO A 247 -1.75 22.18 2.79
C PRO A 247 -3.25 22.10 2.46
N TRP A 248 -4.02 21.55 3.39
CA TRP A 248 -5.48 21.48 3.38
C TRP A 248 -6.10 22.28 4.52
N PHE A 249 -7.44 22.31 4.58
CA PHE A 249 -8.16 22.94 5.69
C PHE A 249 -7.74 22.34 7.03
N GLU A 250 -7.43 23.23 7.98
CA GLU A 250 -6.98 22.86 9.31
C GLU A 250 -8.05 22.09 10.08
N ARG A 251 -7.66 21.00 10.75
CA ARG A 251 -8.52 20.13 11.54
C ARG A 251 -7.81 19.69 12.81
N PRO A 252 -8.54 19.40 13.90
CA PRO A 252 -7.94 18.78 15.07
C PRO A 252 -7.19 17.50 14.72
N VAL A 253 -6.09 17.23 15.42
CA VAL A 253 -5.13 16.13 15.22
C VAL A 253 -4.35 16.21 13.90
N TYR A 254 -5.03 16.42 12.77
CA TYR A 254 -4.41 16.43 11.44
C TYR A 254 -3.67 17.71 11.11
N GLY A 255 -4.03 18.83 11.75
CA GLY A 255 -3.66 20.15 11.25
C GLY A 255 -4.09 20.29 9.79
N GLN A 256 -3.15 20.66 8.92
CA GLN A 256 -3.36 20.88 7.49
C GLN A 256 -3.05 19.64 6.63
N ILE A 257 -2.82 18.47 7.22
CA ILE A 257 -2.67 17.23 6.47
C ILE A 257 -4.01 16.86 5.82
N ARG A 258 -3.97 16.38 4.56
CA ARG A 258 -5.18 15.94 3.84
C ARG A 258 -5.95 14.91 4.66
N TYR A 259 -7.20 15.20 4.97
CA TYR A 259 -8.08 14.31 5.73
C TYR A 259 -8.85 13.32 4.84
N MET A 260 -9.08 12.10 5.34
CA MET A 260 -9.96 11.10 4.73
C MET A 260 -10.87 10.47 5.80
N ASN A 261 -12.13 10.21 5.44
CA ASN A 261 -13.12 9.61 6.33
C ASN A 261 -14.05 8.64 5.59
N GLU A 262 -14.82 7.86 6.36
CA GLU A 262 -15.76 6.87 5.83
C GLU A 262 -16.77 7.49 4.84
N SER A 263 -17.35 8.66 5.15
CA SER A 263 -18.29 9.32 4.23
C SER A 263 -17.63 9.65 2.88
N GLY A 264 -16.33 9.95 2.87
CA GLY A 264 -15.54 10.11 1.65
C GLY A 264 -15.38 8.80 0.87
N CYS A 265 -15.12 7.69 1.56
CA CYS A 265 -15.08 6.35 0.97
C CYS A 265 -16.42 5.96 0.34
N ARG A 266 -17.55 6.16 1.06
CA ARG A 266 -18.90 5.86 0.55
C ARG A 266 -19.28 6.65 -0.71
N ARG A 267 -18.72 7.85 -0.89
CA ARG A 267 -18.89 8.62 -2.14
C ARG A 267 -17.99 8.12 -3.29
N LYS A 268 -16.99 7.30 -3.00
CA LYS A 268 -16.01 6.82 -3.98
C LYS A 268 -16.21 5.38 -4.41
N PHE A 269 -16.71 4.53 -3.53
CA PHE A 269 -16.98 3.13 -3.84
C PHE A 269 -18.07 2.56 -2.93
N ASP A 270 -18.62 1.41 -3.32
CA ASP A 270 -19.54 0.63 -2.50
C ASP A 270 -18.79 0.01 -1.31
N VAL A 271 -18.92 0.68 -0.16
CA VAL A 271 -18.29 0.26 1.11
C VAL A 271 -18.84 -1.06 1.59
N ASP A 272 -20.14 -1.31 1.45
CA ASP A 272 -20.76 -2.50 2.02
C ASP A 272 -20.34 -3.75 1.22
N ARG A 273 -20.24 -3.62 -0.12
CA ARG A 273 -19.60 -4.62 -0.98
C ARG A 273 -18.13 -4.86 -0.62
N TYR A 274 -17.37 -3.78 -0.36
CA TYR A 274 -15.98 -3.91 0.03
C TYR A 274 -15.83 -4.66 1.36
N LEU A 275 -16.65 -4.35 2.36
CA LEU A 275 -16.65 -5.03 3.66
C LEU A 275 -17.02 -6.51 3.53
N ALA A 276 -17.95 -6.86 2.63
CA ALA A 276 -18.30 -8.26 2.35
C ALA A 276 -17.17 -9.06 1.68
N SER A 277 -16.18 -8.39 1.06
CA SER A 277 -15.02 -9.03 0.43
C SER A 277 -13.87 -9.32 1.40
N GLY A 278 -13.97 -8.88 2.66
CA GLY A 278 -12.95 -9.09 3.67
C GLY A 278 -12.83 -10.57 4.08
N PRO A 279 -11.62 -11.05 4.42
CA PRO A 279 -11.50 -12.35 5.09
C PRO A 279 -12.34 -12.32 6.37
N ALA A 280 -13.11 -13.38 6.62
CA ALA A 280 -14.03 -13.47 7.75
C ALA A 280 -13.25 -13.28 9.07
N GLY A 281 -13.36 -12.08 9.66
CA GLY A 281 -12.91 -11.81 11.03
C GLY A 281 -14.12 -11.88 11.95
N SER A 282 -13.93 -12.43 13.15
CA SER A 282 -14.93 -12.41 14.21
C SER A 282 -15.46 -11.00 14.41
N ASP A 283 -16.76 -10.81 14.18
CA ASP A 283 -17.44 -9.53 14.34
C ASP A 283 -17.52 -9.22 15.84
N PRO A 284 -16.85 -8.16 16.35
CA PRO A 284 -16.85 -7.85 17.78
C PRO A 284 -18.24 -7.48 18.31
N ASP A 285 -19.22 -7.22 17.44
CA ASP A 285 -20.61 -6.89 17.81
C ASP A 285 -21.56 -8.09 17.87
N SER A 286 -21.09 -9.30 17.51
CA SER A 286 -21.91 -10.53 17.57
C SER A 286 -22.26 -11.01 18.99
N GLY A 287 -21.76 -10.33 20.04
CA GLY A 287 -21.91 -10.72 21.45
C GLY A 287 -22.77 -9.81 22.33
N ARG A 288 -23.32 -8.69 21.83
CA ARG A 288 -24.20 -7.82 22.64
C ARG A 288 -25.66 -8.28 22.55
N VAL A 289 -25.96 -9.38 23.24
CA VAL A 289 -27.34 -9.69 23.62
C VAL A 289 -27.77 -8.66 24.65
N GLU A 290 -28.70 -7.79 24.27
CA GLU A 290 -29.44 -6.94 25.20
C GLU A 290 -30.08 -7.81 26.27
N THR A 291 -29.58 -7.72 27.50
CA THR A 291 -30.28 -8.26 28.66
C THR A 291 -31.48 -7.36 28.95
N SER A 292 -32.60 -7.65 28.29
CA SER A 292 -33.90 -7.11 28.65
C SER A 292 -34.31 -7.67 30.01
N THR A 293 -34.09 -6.89 31.07
CA THR A 293 -34.69 -7.10 32.39
C THR A 293 -36.19 -6.85 32.29
N ARG A 294 -36.96 -7.91 32.08
CA ARG A 294 -38.38 -7.96 32.47
C ARG A 294 -38.44 -8.32 33.96
N ASP A 295 -38.46 -7.29 34.80
CA ASP A 295 -38.82 -7.47 36.21
C ASP A 295 -40.34 -7.64 36.31
N GLY A 296 -40.75 -8.89 36.49
CA GLY A 296 -42.11 -9.26 36.85
C GLY A 296 -42.11 -9.76 38.29
N ARG A 297 -42.49 -8.89 39.24
CA ARG A 297 -42.93 -9.33 40.57
C ARG A 297 -44.29 -8.72 40.90
N ARG A 298 -45.29 -9.58 40.83
CA ARG A 298 -46.49 -9.52 41.67
C ARG A 298 -46.05 -9.68 43.12
N ILE A 299 -46.46 -8.76 43.98
CA ILE A 299 -46.70 -9.05 45.40
C ILE A 299 -48.12 -8.58 45.70
N ARG A 300 -48.79 -9.39 46.52
CA ARG A 300 -50.17 -9.28 46.99
C ARG A 300 -50.49 -7.93 47.62
#